data_AF-B4SB57-F1
#
_entry.id   AF-B4SB57-F1
#
_cell.length_a   1.000
_cell.length_b   1.000
_cell.length_c   1.000
_cell.angle_alpha   90.00
_cell.angle_beta   90.00
_cell.angle_gamma   90.00
#
_symmetry.space_group_name_H-M   'P 1'
#
loop_
_entity.id
_entity.type
_entity.pdbx_description
1 polymer ?
#
loop_
_entity_poly.entity_id
_entity_poly.type
_entity_poly.pdbx_seq_one_letter_code
_entity_poly.pdbx_strand_id
1 'polypeptide(L)' 'MNNHFDLPTVIVIVITFVLFTIALFVKGLTHDILMEAGVFLVSVKLILMSYKSSVTSRKVMDELQEIKSMLHARKE' A
#
# COMPACT_ATOMS: atom_id res chain seq x y z
N MET A 1 13.58 3.91 9.56
CA MET A 1 14.17 2.76 8.86
C MET A 1 13.33 1.55 9.24
N ASN A 2 12.50 0.89 8.41
CA ASN A 2 12.68 0.46 7.01
C ASN A 2 11.32 0.27 6.30
N ASN A 3 11.29 0.57 5.01
CA ASN A 3 10.44 -0.02 3.95
C ASN A 3 8.93 -0.11 4.18
N HIS A 4 8.22 1.02 4.06
CA HIS A 4 6.76 1.00 3.88
C HIS A 4 6.33 0.67 2.44
N PHE A 5 7.30 0.52 1.54
CA PHE A 5 7.17 -0.27 0.33
C PHE A 5 7.88 -1.60 0.61
N ASP A 6 7.14 -2.53 1.18
CA ASP A 6 7.58 -3.90 1.31
C ASP A 6 8.03 -4.38 -0.08
N LEU A 7 9.24 -4.94 -0.16
CA LEU A 7 9.77 -5.52 -1.39
C LEU A 7 8.74 -6.46 -2.07
N PRO A 8 7.98 -7.28 -1.31
CA PRO A 8 6.83 -8.02 -1.85
C PRO A 8 5.77 -7.16 -2.55
N THR A 9 5.39 -6.02 -1.96
CA THR A 9 4.40 -5.10 -2.54
C THR A 9 4.88 -4.51 -3.84
N VAL A 10 6.15 -4.10 -3.92
CA VAL A 10 6.76 -3.60 -5.16
C VAL A 10 6.79 -4.70 -6.23
N ILE A 11 7.16 -5.92 -5.86
CA ILE A 11 7.17 -7.08 -6.77
C ILE A 11 5.78 -7.34 -7.34
N VAL A 12 4.73 -7.32 -6.50
CA VAL A 12 3.35 -7.52 -6.96
C VAL A 12 2.92 -6.42 -7.91
N ILE A 13 3.21 -5.14 -7.60
CA ILE A 13 2.90 -4.01 -8.50
C ILE A 13 3.55 -4.20 -9.87
N VAL A 14 4.85 -4.53 -9.88
CA VAL A 14 5.62 -4.69 -11.12
C VAL A 14 5.08 -5.87 -11.94
N ILE A 15 4.82 -7.01 -11.31
CA ILE A 15 4.26 -8.18 -12.00
C ILE A 15 2.87 -7.85 -12.58
N THR A 16 1.99 -7.22 -11.79
CA THR A 16 0.66 -6.82 -12.24
C THR A 16 0.76 -5.82 -13.40
N PHE A 17 1.68 -4.87 -13.34
CA PHE A 17 1.90 -3.89 -14.42
C PHE A 17 2.41 -4.54 -15.71
N VAL A 18 3.35 -5.48 -15.61
CA VAL A 18 3.87 -6.23 -16.76
C VAL A 18 2.77 -7.08 -17.39
N LEU A 19 2.00 -7.83 -16.60
CA LEU A 19 0.89 -8.65 -17.09
C LEU A 19 -0.21 -7.78 -17.72
N PHE A 20 -0.55 -6.64 -17.14
CA PHE A 20 -1.48 -5.67 -17.70
C PHE A 20 -1.00 -5.14 -19.06
N THR A 21 0.29 -4.77 -19.14
CA THR A 21 0.90 -4.30 -20.39
C THR A 21 0.83 -5.38 -21.47
N ILE A 22 1.19 -6.63 -21.15
CA ILE A 22 1.08 -7.76 -22.08
C ILE A 22 -0.38 -7.96 -22.52
N ALA A 23 -1.33 -7.92 -21.59
CA ALA A 23 -2.75 -8.08 -21.90
C ALA A 23 -3.27 -7.01 -22.88
N LEU A 24 -2.85 -5.75 -22.72
CA LEU A 24 -3.21 -4.66 -23.64
C LEU A 24 -2.71 -4.91 -25.07
N PHE A 25 -1.50 -5.46 -25.22
CA PHE A 25 -0.94 -5.76 -26.53
C PHE A 25 -1.52 -7.05 -27.15
N VAL A 26 -1.89 -8.04 -26.35
CA VAL A 26 -2.43 -9.33 -26.83
C VAL A 26 -3.92 -9.25 -27.18
N LYS A 27 -4.75 -8.58 -26.36
CA LYS A 27 -6.19 -8.44 -26.62
C LYS A 27 -6.55 -7.22 -27.47
N GLY A 28 -5.63 -6.27 -27.61
CA GLY A 28 -5.85 -4.99 -28.29
C GLY A 28 -6.54 -3.96 -27.39
N LEU A 29 -6.25 -2.67 -27.63
CA LEU A 29 -6.71 -1.53 -26.83
C LEU A 29 -8.24 -1.36 -26.71
N THR A 30 -9.02 -2.08 -27.51
CA THR A 30 -10.47 -1.87 -27.65
C THR A 30 -11.32 -2.95 -26.98
N HIS A 31 -10.76 -4.14 -26.72
CA HIS A 31 -11.47 -5.19 -26.00
C HIS A 31 -11.12 -5.07 -24.51
N ASP A 32 -12.11 -4.70 -23.70
CA ASP A 32 -12.09 -4.71 -22.23
C ASP A 32 -11.20 -3.69 -21.48
N ILE A 33 -10.49 -2.77 -22.13
CA ILE A 33 -9.52 -1.85 -21.46
C ILE A 33 -9.99 -1.20 -20.13
N LEU A 34 -11.28 -0.88 -20.00
CA LEU A 34 -11.86 -0.36 -18.76
C LEU A 34 -11.85 -1.39 -17.61
N MET A 35 -12.08 -2.66 -17.93
CA MET A 35 -12.03 -3.79 -17.01
C MET A 35 -10.60 -4.05 -16.55
N GLU A 36 -9.64 -4.18 -17.46
CA GLU A 36 -8.24 -4.38 -17.06
C GLU A 36 -7.66 -3.15 -16.31
N ALA A 37 -8.00 -1.93 -16.72
CA ALA A 37 -7.59 -0.71 -16.00
C ALA A 37 -8.26 -0.61 -14.62
N GLY A 38 -9.51 -1.05 -14.49
CA GLY A 38 -10.23 -1.13 -13.22
C GLY A 38 -9.56 -2.08 -12.23
N VAL A 39 -9.14 -3.27 -12.69
CA VAL A 39 -8.41 -4.24 -11.86
C VAL A 39 -7.07 -3.65 -11.39
N PHE A 40 -6.31 -2.99 -12.27
CA PHE A 40 -5.07 -2.31 -11.89
C PHE A 40 -5.30 -1.20 -10.86
N LEU A 41 -6.33 -0.37 -11.05
CA LEU A 41 -6.69 0.71 -10.11
C LEU A 41 -7.11 0.17 -8.74
N VAL A 42 -7.79 -0.97 -8.68
CA VAL A 42 -8.12 -1.64 -7.42
C VAL A 42 -6.85 -2.08 -6.70
N SER A 43 -5.87 -2.67 -7.40
CA SER A 43 -4.57 -3.04 -6.81
C SER A 43 -3.85 -1.83 -6.23
N VAL A 44 -3.73 -0.73 -6.99
CA VAL A 44 -3.10 0.52 -6.52
C VAL A 44 -3.83 1.09 -5.30
N LYS A 45 -5.16 1.09 -5.31
CA LYS A 45 -5.98 1.55 -4.17
C LYS A 45 -5.72 0.73 -2.90
N LEU A 46 -5.65 -0.59 -3.02
CA LEU A 46 -5.38 -1.48 -1.88
C LEU A 46 -3.98 -1.24 -1.29
N ILE A 47 -3.00 -0.99 -2.16
CA ILE A 47 -1.62 -0.67 -1.73
C ILE A 47 -1.58 0.66 -0.98
N LEU A 48 -2.21 1.71 -1.53
CA LEU A 48 -2.28 3.02 -0.89
C LEU A 48 -3.03 2.96 0.45
N MET A 49 -4.10 2.16 0.52
CA MET A 49 -4.86 1.95 1.74
C MET A 49 -4.04 1.24 2.82
N SER A 50 -3.27 0.21 2.44
CA SER A 50 -2.34 -0.49 3.35
C SER A 50 -1.26 0.47 3.88
N TYR A 51 -0.67 1.27 3.00
CA TYR A 51 0.31 2.29 3.38
C TYR A 51 -0.28 3.30 4.38
N LYS A 52 -1.46 3.85 4.08
CA LYS A 52 -2.13 4.82 4.96
C LYS A 52 -2.48 4.21 6.33
N SER A 53 -2.89 2.95 6.35
CA SER A 53 -3.13 2.19 7.59
C SER A 53 -1.85 2.06 8.42
N SER A 54 -0.73 1.68 7.80
CA SER A 54 0.56 1.56 8.46
C SER A 54 1.03 2.89 9.09
N VAL A 55 0.94 3.99 8.35
CA VAL A 55 1.27 5.34 8.87
C VAL A 55 0.39 5.72 10.06
N THR A 56 -0.91 5.41 9.98
CA THR A 56 -1.86 5.70 11.07
C THR A 56 -1.54 4.87 12.31
N SER A 57 -1.29 3.57 12.17
CA SER A 57 -0.91 2.70 13.28
C SER A 57 0.38 3.15 13.95
N ARG A 58 1.36 3.63 13.16
CA ARG A 58 2.60 4.18 13.72
C ARG A 58 2.34 5.43 14.55
N LYS A 59 1.52 6.36 14.05
CA LYS A 59 1.15 7.56 14.81
C LYS A 59 0.46 7.21 16.13
N VAL A 60 -0.46 6.23 16.13
CA VAL A 60 -1.11 5.74 17.35
C VAL A 60 -0.09 5.12 18.32
N MET A 61 0.88 4.36 17.81
CA MET A 61 1.93 3.78 18.64
C MET A 61 2.83 4.85 19.27
N ASP A 62 3.18 5.89 18.51
CA ASP A 62 3.98 7.01 19.00
C ASP A 62 3.23 7.78 20.11
N GLU A 63 1.94 8.08 19.90
CA GLU A 63 1.09 8.72 20.93
C GLU A 63 0.94 7.85 22.19
N LEU A 64 0.82 6.53 22.05
CA LEU A 64 0.78 5.60 23.19
C LEU A 64 2.10 5.58 23.97
N GLN A 65 3.25 5.66 23.28
CA GLN A 65 4.55 5.75 23.92
C GLN A 65 4.71 7.06 24.69
N GLU A 66 4.24 8.17 24.13
CA GLU A 66 4.22 9.47 24.80
C GLU A 66 3.40 9.40 26.10
N ILE A 67 2.16 8.91 26.04
CA ILE A 67 1.30 8.74 27.24
C ILE A 67 1.98 7.84 28.28
N LYS A 68 2.57 6.72 27.85
CA LYS A 68 3.28 5.80 28.75
C LYS A 68 4.45 6.51 29.44
N SER A 69 5.20 7.34 28.71
CA SER A 69 6.33 8.09 29.26
C SER A 69 5.88 9.12 30.31
N MET A 70 4.78 9.84 30.04
CA MET A 70 4.20 10.80 30.98
C MET A 70 3.69 10.14 32.26
N LEU A 71 3.07 8.97 32.16
CA LEU A 71 2.61 8.20 33.31
C LEU A 71 3.77 7.69 34.18
N HIS A 72 4.88 7.28 33.57
CA HIS A 72 6.08 6.91 34.31
C HIS A 72 6.70 8.12 35.03
N ALA A 73 6.83 9.26 34.34
CA ALA A 73 7.39 10.49 34.92
C ALA A 73 6.54 11.08 36.06
N ARG A 74 5.26 10.73 36.17
CA ARG A 74 4.36 11.18 37.24
C ARG A 74 4.33 10.25 38.46
N LYS A 75 4.97 9.09 38.35
CA LYS A 75 4.99 8.04 39.39
C LYS A 75 6.28 8.06 40.21
N GLU A 76 7.30 8.77 39.74
CA GLU A 76 8.49 9.22 40.48
C GLU A 76 8.24 10.62 41.07
#